data_AF-A0A8X6NHH7-F1
#
_entry.id   AF-A0A8X6NHH7-F1
#
_cell.length_a   1.000
_cell.length_b   1.000
_cell.length_c   1.000
_cell.angle_alpha   90.00
_cell.angle_beta   90.00
_cell.angle_gamma   90.00
#
_symmetry.space_group_name_H-M   'P 1'
#
loop_
_entity.id
_entity.type
_entity.pdbx_description
1 polymer ?
#
loop_
_entity_poly.entity_id
_entity_poly.type
_entity_poly.pdbx_seq_one_letter_code
_entity_poly.pdbx_strand_id
1 'polypeptide(L)'
;MANKDSCLAYMPIAMTIVTLARYQLLGSYHYLKRLNYHVCYADTDSLMVQKWLYNDCHAVNAYLNLKHVELKQMKRLLVLSRKRYIYKTQKGKIVTKGFQKRINELIKFILRLVLENVWSFIFSTPKPTRNPQLGVSYAWMEDNLSLSSRGWILWVDIIQQARYKCRDAKKYSIYRKTKHLSDYKSKSCVAVHMLKKYPEKANDFIEYTYSRADVAAQEASKWVMDAQECQWVNYEQLFMSQKKMFCMLLNMAFWKLPEVPLGMCDMVMNTQRWKEFVQAELLFWHKTRKQGKARKVLLLVEKGIKYTFCMNNHIKRVRGRMARPPPKKKQKILQYV
;
A
#
# COMPACT_ATOMS: atom_id res chain seq x y z
N MET A 1 14.80 30.81 8.85
CA MET A 1 15.87 31.13 7.87
C MET A 1 15.46 30.59 6.51
N ALA A 2 15.03 31.46 5.62
CA ALA A 2 14.94 31.16 4.19
C ALA A 2 16.37 30.86 3.71
N ASN A 3 16.53 29.80 2.92
CA ASN A 3 17.84 29.43 2.40
C ASN A 3 18.32 30.59 1.53
N LYS A 4 19.45 31.21 1.92
CA LYS A 4 20.09 32.30 1.19
C LYS A 4 20.31 31.85 -0.26
N ASP A 5 19.44 32.35 -1.12
CA ASP A 5 19.79 33.06 -2.35
C ASP A 5 20.88 32.39 -3.18
N SER A 6 20.43 31.59 -4.16
CA SER A 6 21.19 31.53 -5.42
C SER A 6 21.30 32.97 -5.90
N CYS A 7 22.49 33.56 -5.83
CA CYS A 7 22.73 34.99 -6.09
C CYS A 7 22.37 35.43 -7.52
N LEU A 8 21.97 34.47 -8.37
CA LEU A 8 21.54 34.63 -9.76
C LEU A 8 20.10 34.12 -9.99
N ALA A 9 19.30 33.94 -8.94
CA ALA A 9 17.92 33.47 -9.06
C ALA A 9 17.02 34.53 -9.72
N TYR A 10 16.88 34.45 -11.04
CA TYR A 10 15.96 35.29 -11.80
C TYR A 10 14.72 34.48 -12.20
N MET A 11 13.64 34.68 -11.45
CA MET A 11 12.38 33.94 -11.61
C MET A 11 11.82 33.95 -13.05
N PRO A 12 11.86 35.06 -13.82
CA PRO A 12 11.35 35.06 -15.19
C PRO A 12 12.05 34.05 -16.11
N ILE A 13 13.36 33.83 -15.97
CA ILE A 13 14.06 32.79 -16.74
C ILE A 13 13.49 31.40 -16.42
N ALA A 14 13.29 31.08 -15.15
CA ALA A 14 12.71 29.80 -14.75
C ALA A 14 11.27 29.63 -15.28
N MET A 15 10.46 30.69 -15.24
CA MET A 15 9.09 30.68 -15.78
C MET A 15 9.08 30.43 -17.29
N THR A 16 9.95 31.11 -18.04
CA THR A 16 10.09 30.92 -19.48
C THR A 16 10.51 29.49 -19.82
N ILE A 17 11.51 28.95 -19.11
CA ILE A 17 11.97 27.55 -19.31
C ILE A 17 10.82 26.56 -19.07
N VAL A 18 10.10 26.68 -17.95
CA VAL A 18 8.99 25.76 -17.61
C VAL A 18 7.84 25.89 -18.63
N THR A 19 7.56 27.10 -19.09
CA THR A 19 6.50 27.38 -20.06
C THR A 19 6.84 26.79 -21.43
N LEU A 20 8.07 27.03 -21.91
CA LEU A 20 8.57 26.45 -23.16
C LEU A 20 8.55 24.91 -23.10
N ALA A 21 9.07 24.31 -22.02
CA ALA A 21 9.06 22.86 -21.86
C ALA A 21 7.62 22.28 -21.89
N ARG A 22 6.66 22.97 -21.26
CA ARG A 22 5.25 22.57 -21.32
C ARG A 22 4.68 22.66 -22.73
N TYR A 23 4.98 23.72 -23.49
CA TYR A 23 4.53 23.84 -24.87
C TYR A 23 5.16 22.78 -25.78
N GLN A 24 6.42 22.44 -25.57
CA GLN A 24 7.09 21.35 -26.30
C GLN A 24 6.42 19.99 -26.04
N LEU A 25 6.08 19.72 -24.79
CA LEU A 25 5.36 18.50 -24.41
C LEU A 25 3.94 18.46 -25.02
N LEU A 26 3.22 19.58 -24.99
CA LEU A 26 1.90 19.69 -25.61
C LEU A 26 1.96 19.53 -27.13
N GLY A 27 2.93 20.18 -27.79
CA GLY A 27 3.18 20.02 -29.22
C GLY A 27 3.44 18.56 -29.60
N SER A 28 4.31 17.89 -28.82
CA SER A 28 4.57 16.44 -28.98
C SER A 28 3.28 15.62 -28.84
N TYR A 29 2.47 15.92 -27.82
CA TYR A 29 1.21 15.22 -27.57
C TYR A 29 0.23 15.40 -28.74
N HIS A 30 0.05 16.63 -29.22
CA HIS A 30 -0.87 16.92 -30.33
C HIS A 30 -0.41 16.29 -31.64
N TYR A 31 0.89 16.30 -31.92
CA TYR A 31 1.46 15.61 -33.08
C TYR A 31 1.16 14.10 -33.04
N LEU A 32 1.46 13.45 -31.91
CA LEU A 32 1.19 12.02 -31.72
C LEU A 32 -0.29 11.69 -31.86
N LYS A 33 -1.16 12.51 -31.26
CA LYS A 33 -2.62 12.34 -31.36
C LYS A 33 -3.13 12.48 -32.80
N ARG A 34 -2.58 13.43 -33.57
CA ARG A 34 -2.92 13.61 -35.00
C ARG A 34 -2.53 12.39 -35.84
N LEU A 35 -1.45 11.71 -35.46
CA LEU A 35 -1.02 10.45 -36.07
C LEU A 35 -1.75 9.21 -35.51
N ASN A 36 -2.85 9.41 -34.77
CA ASN A 36 -3.65 8.34 -34.14
C ASN A 36 -2.88 7.47 -33.13
N TYR A 37 -1.77 7.96 -32.57
CA TYR A 37 -1.11 7.29 -31.47
C TYR A 37 -1.87 7.49 -30.15
N HIS A 38 -1.94 6.43 -29.35
CA HIS A 38 -2.52 6.48 -28.02
C HIS A 38 -1.47 6.86 -26.97
N VAL A 39 -1.57 8.08 -26.43
CA VAL A 39 -0.74 8.54 -25.30
C VAL A 39 -1.40 8.12 -23.99
N CYS A 40 -0.78 7.18 -23.29
CA CYS A 40 -1.33 6.57 -22.08
C CYS A 40 -0.89 7.25 -20.76
N TYR A 41 0.17 8.06 -20.81
CA TYR A 41 0.65 8.83 -19.66
C TYR A 41 1.47 10.04 -20.11
N ALA A 42 1.38 11.13 -19.35
CA ALA A 42 2.18 12.34 -19.53
C ALA A 42 2.61 12.89 -18.17
N ASP A 43 3.86 13.34 -18.05
CA ASP A 43 4.37 14.12 -16.91
C ASP A 43 5.23 15.29 -17.43
N THR A 44 5.87 16.02 -16.54
CA THR A 44 6.61 17.26 -16.84
C THR A 44 7.59 17.18 -18.01
N ASP A 45 8.18 16.02 -18.27
CA ASP A 45 9.29 15.80 -19.21
C ASP A 45 9.11 14.56 -20.09
N SER A 46 7.96 13.87 -20.01
CA SER A 46 7.81 12.56 -20.66
C SER A 46 6.38 12.29 -21.12
N LEU A 47 6.27 11.71 -22.33
CA LEU A 47 5.05 11.12 -22.88
C LEU A 47 5.26 9.61 -23.05
N MET A 48 4.28 8.82 -22.62
CA MET A 48 4.29 7.37 -22.83
C MET A 48 3.27 7.00 -23.89
N VAL A 49 3.76 6.47 -25.00
CA VAL A 49 2.97 6.14 -26.19
C VAL A 49 2.82 4.64 -26.31
N GLN A 50 1.60 4.16 -26.55
CA GLN A 50 1.34 2.76 -26.79
C GLN A 50 1.72 2.39 -28.23
N LYS A 51 2.44 1.27 -28.41
CA LYS A 51 2.81 0.69 -29.72
C LYS A 51 3.54 1.69 -30.64
N TRP A 52 4.58 2.35 -30.14
CA TRP A 52 5.48 3.13 -31.00
C TRP A 52 6.19 2.20 -31.99
N LEU A 53 6.03 2.46 -33.29
CA LEU A 53 6.50 1.56 -34.36
C LEU A 53 7.94 1.83 -34.80
N TYR A 54 8.49 2.99 -34.43
CA TYR A 54 9.83 3.43 -34.85
C TYR A 54 10.86 3.19 -33.75
N ASN A 55 12.14 3.14 -34.15
CA ASN A 55 13.26 3.02 -33.20
C ASN A 55 13.86 4.37 -32.78
N ASP A 56 13.27 5.47 -33.25
CA ASP A 56 13.72 6.84 -32.99
C ASP A 56 12.54 7.79 -32.72
N CYS A 57 12.85 9.07 -32.51
CA CYS A 57 11.89 10.17 -32.39
C CYS A 57 12.15 11.29 -33.42
N HIS A 58 12.79 11.00 -34.56
CA HIS A 58 13.19 12.01 -35.54
C HIS A 58 12.01 12.82 -36.07
N ALA A 59 10.88 12.17 -36.35
CA ALA A 59 9.69 12.85 -36.86
C ALA A 59 9.08 13.84 -35.83
N VAL A 60 9.13 13.49 -34.54
CA VAL A 60 8.69 14.38 -33.45
C VAL A 60 9.66 15.55 -33.30
N ASN A 61 10.97 15.26 -33.30
CA ASN A 61 12.03 16.25 -33.24
C ASN A 61 11.96 17.26 -34.40
N ALA A 62 11.73 16.77 -35.62
CA ALA A 62 11.54 17.60 -36.81
C ALA A 62 10.28 18.47 -36.71
N TYR A 63 9.16 17.91 -36.25
CA TYR A 63 7.92 18.66 -36.07
C TYR A 63 8.07 19.81 -35.07
N LEU A 64 8.82 19.58 -33.99
CA LEU A 64 9.06 20.60 -32.96
C LEU A 64 10.21 21.56 -33.31
N ASN A 65 10.97 21.27 -34.37
CA ASN A 65 12.24 21.91 -34.69
C ASN A 65 13.24 21.89 -33.50
N LEU A 66 13.34 20.73 -32.82
CA LEU A 66 14.19 20.52 -31.64
C LEU A 66 15.01 19.23 -31.75
N LYS A 67 16.22 19.19 -31.16
CA LYS A 67 17.11 18.01 -31.21
C LYS A 67 17.08 17.13 -29.95
N HIS A 68 16.04 17.19 -29.11
CA HIS A 68 16.17 16.75 -27.71
C HIS A 68 15.22 15.66 -27.22
N VAL A 69 14.30 15.12 -28.04
CA VAL A 69 13.45 14.01 -27.60
C VAL A 69 14.17 12.68 -27.79
N GLU A 70 14.37 11.97 -26.68
CA GLU A 70 14.97 10.63 -26.65
C GLU A 70 13.91 9.53 -26.51
N LEU A 71 14.10 8.42 -27.22
CA LEU A 71 13.23 7.25 -27.11
C LEU A 71 13.67 6.34 -25.97
N LYS A 72 12.74 6.04 -25.06
CA LYS A 72 12.90 4.97 -24.07
C LYS A 72 11.84 3.89 -24.24
N GLN A 73 12.25 2.76 -24.81
CA GLN A 73 11.33 1.65 -25.03
C GLN A 73 11.08 0.83 -23.76
N MET A 74 9.82 0.43 -23.57
CA MET A 74 9.36 -0.41 -22.48
C MET A 74 8.57 -1.58 -23.07
N LYS A 75 8.84 -2.81 -22.60
CA LYS A 75 8.15 -4.01 -23.09
C LYS A 75 6.68 -4.05 -22.66
N ARG A 76 6.40 -3.56 -21.45
CA ARG A 76 5.05 -3.47 -20.86
C ARG A 76 5.04 -2.31 -19.88
N LEU A 77 3.88 -1.69 -19.72
CA LEU A 77 3.64 -0.57 -18.83
C LEU A 77 2.28 -0.75 -18.13
N LEU A 78 2.26 -0.48 -16.82
CA LEU A 78 1.06 -0.41 -16.00
C LEU A 78 1.05 0.96 -15.31
N VAL A 79 0.15 1.84 -15.77
CA VAL A 79 -0.05 3.18 -15.21
C VAL A 79 -1.10 3.11 -14.11
N LEU A 80 -0.77 3.60 -12.91
CA LEU A 80 -1.70 3.57 -11.77
C LEU A 80 -2.29 4.95 -11.49
N SER A 81 -1.43 5.97 -11.47
CA SER A 81 -1.83 7.37 -11.29
C SER A 81 -0.65 8.29 -11.64
N ARG A 82 -0.87 9.60 -11.58
CA ARG A 82 0.20 10.60 -11.75
C ARG A 82 1.40 10.26 -10.85
N LYS A 83 2.59 10.19 -11.45
CA LYS A 83 3.88 9.85 -10.80
C LYS A 83 3.96 8.42 -10.23
N ARG A 84 3.02 7.53 -10.56
CA ARG A 84 3.00 6.14 -10.10
C ARG A 84 2.69 5.16 -11.23
N TYR A 85 3.71 4.42 -11.63
CA TYR A 85 3.61 3.43 -12.70
C TYR A 85 4.68 2.34 -12.54
N ILE A 86 4.44 1.21 -13.17
CA ILE A 86 5.31 0.03 -13.17
C ILE A 86 5.57 -0.34 -14.63
N TYR A 87 6.82 -0.61 -14.99
CA TYR A 87 7.15 -1.01 -16.36
C TYR A 87 8.20 -2.11 -16.38
N LYS A 88 8.20 -2.91 -17.45
CA LYS A 88 9.25 -3.89 -17.73
C LYS A 88 10.14 -3.36 -18.84
N THR A 89 11.43 -3.27 -18.55
CA THR A 89 12.45 -2.91 -19.53
C THR A 89 12.56 -3.98 -20.63
N GLN A 90 13.19 -3.65 -21.77
CA GLN A 90 13.48 -4.64 -22.80
C GLN A 90 14.34 -5.81 -22.26
N LYS A 91 15.25 -5.52 -21.32
CA LYS A 91 16.07 -6.52 -20.59
C LYS A 91 15.28 -7.35 -19.57
N GLY A 92 13.96 -7.21 -19.51
CA GLY A 92 13.10 -8.02 -18.64
C GLY A 92 13.01 -7.57 -17.18
N LYS A 93 13.79 -6.58 -16.74
CA LYS A 93 13.73 -6.02 -15.38
C LYS A 93 12.44 -5.23 -15.17
N ILE A 94 11.72 -5.52 -14.09
CA ILE A 94 10.56 -4.76 -13.61
C ILE A 94 11.06 -3.55 -12.81
N VAL A 95 10.54 -2.37 -13.12
CA VAL A 95 10.88 -1.10 -12.47
C VAL A 95 9.62 -0.43 -11.96
N THR A 96 9.66 0.04 -10.72
CA THR A 96 8.57 0.78 -10.09
C THR A 96 8.93 2.26 -9.93
N LYS A 97 8.00 3.15 -10.26
CA LYS A 97 8.16 4.61 -10.11
C LYS A 97 7.09 5.15 -9.17
N GLY A 98 7.51 5.90 -8.16
CA GLY A 98 6.61 6.46 -7.13
C GLY A 98 6.35 5.56 -5.90
N PHE A 99 7.07 4.43 -5.77
CA PHE A 99 6.89 3.45 -4.69
C PHE A 99 7.92 3.59 -3.55
N GLN A 100 8.92 4.46 -3.71
CA GLN A 100 10.16 4.46 -2.92
C GLN A 100 10.10 5.22 -1.59
N LYS A 101 9.02 5.96 -1.30
CA LYS A 101 8.96 6.76 -0.07
C LYS A 101 8.69 5.85 1.13
N ARG A 102 9.70 5.73 2.02
CA ARG A 102 9.65 5.00 3.30
C ARG A 102 9.52 3.48 3.15
N ILE A 103 10.44 2.90 2.39
CA ILE A 103 10.53 1.46 2.21
C ILE A 103 11.40 0.88 3.33
N ASN A 104 10.80 0.10 4.24
CA ASN A 104 11.54 -0.89 5.03
C ASN A 104 11.57 -2.24 4.27
N GLU A 105 12.33 -3.21 4.77
CA GLU A 105 12.43 -4.53 4.14
C GLU A 105 11.08 -5.25 4.03
N LEU A 106 10.14 -4.97 4.95
CA LEU A 106 8.80 -5.58 4.91
C LEU A 106 7.99 -5.06 3.73
N ILE A 107 8.04 -3.75 3.49
CA ILE A 107 7.43 -3.10 2.34
C ILE A 107 8.07 -3.62 1.04
N LYS A 108 9.39 -3.80 0.97
CA LYS A 108 10.05 -4.41 -0.20
C LYS A 108 9.51 -5.81 -0.46
N PHE A 109 9.43 -6.61 0.59
CA PHE A 109 8.93 -7.97 0.53
C PHE A 109 7.47 -8.03 0.04
N ILE A 110 6.56 -7.29 0.68
CA ILE A 110 5.15 -7.25 0.28
C ILE A 110 5.00 -6.71 -1.14
N LEU A 111 5.69 -5.63 -1.47
CA LEU A 111 5.65 -5.04 -2.80
C LEU A 111 6.12 -6.05 -3.85
N ARG A 112 7.20 -6.78 -3.58
CA ARG A 112 7.71 -7.83 -4.47
C ARG A 112 6.66 -8.91 -4.72
N LEU A 113 6.08 -9.47 -3.65
CA LEU A 113 5.06 -10.52 -3.78
C LEU A 113 3.82 -10.04 -4.55
N VAL A 114 3.33 -8.84 -4.23
CA VAL A 114 2.18 -8.24 -4.95
C VAL A 114 2.54 -8.05 -6.41
N LEU A 115 3.71 -7.46 -6.71
CA LEU A 115 4.12 -7.21 -8.08
C LEU A 115 4.34 -8.49 -8.87
N GLU A 116 5.03 -9.48 -8.34
CA GLU A 116 5.26 -10.75 -9.04
C GLU A 116 3.93 -11.41 -9.43
N ASN A 117 2.94 -11.43 -8.53
CA ASN A 117 1.63 -12.01 -8.80
C ASN A 117 0.77 -11.15 -9.74
N VAL A 118 0.67 -9.84 -9.49
CA VAL A 118 -0.11 -8.89 -10.30
C VAL A 118 0.45 -8.80 -11.71
N TRP A 119 1.77 -8.69 -11.84
CA TRP A 119 2.46 -8.59 -13.11
C TRP A 119 2.32 -9.86 -13.94
N SER A 120 2.47 -11.03 -13.29
CA SER A 120 2.30 -12.31 -13.97
C SER A 120 0.88 -12.52 -14.45
N PHE A 121 -0.11 -12.12 -13.64
CA PHE A 121 -1.52 -12.23 -13.97
C PHE A 121 -1.93 -11.29 -15.11
N ILE A 122 -1.57 -10.00 -15.04
CA ILE A 122 -2.00 -9.00 -16.03
C ILE A 122 -1.39 -9.26 -17.41
N PHE A 123 -0.14 -9.70 -17.46
CA PHE A 123 0.62 -9.83 -18.71
C PHE A 123 0.83 -11.28 -19.16
N SER A 124 0.11 -12.23 -18.56
CA SER A 124 0.14 -13.67 -18.88
C SER A 124 1.55 -14.23 -19.03
N THR A 125 2.47 -13.86 -18.12
CA THR A 125 3.83 -14.42 -18.17
C THR A 125 3.80 -15.86 -17.66
N PRO A 126 4.60 -16.78 -18.22
CA PRO A 126 4.59 -18.19 -17.81
C PRO A 126 4.68 -18.35 -16.29
N LYS A 127 4.00 -19.40 -15.78
CA LYS A 127 3.94 -19.74 -14.36
C LYS A 127 5.34 -19.64 -13.73
N PRO A 128 5.55 -18.80 -12.70
CA PRO A 128 6.84 -18.74 -12.03
C PRO A 128 7.22 -20.13 -11.51
N THR A 129 8.47 -20.54 -11.72
CA THR A 129 9.01 -21.79 -11.18
C THR A 129 8.81 -21.79 -9.67
N ARG A 130 8.26 -22.87 -9.10
CA ARG A 130 8.09 -23.01 -7.65
C ARG A 130 9.46 -22.87 -6.98
N ASN A 131 9.72 -21.72 -6.36
CA ASN A 131 10.87 -21.54 -5.49
C ASN A 131 10.36 -21.40 -4.05
N PRO A 132 10.67 -22.36 -3.16
CA PRO A 132 10.25 -22.34 -1.76
C PRO A 132 10.64 -21.06 -1.02
N GLN A 133 11.69 -20.36 -1.47
CA GLN A 133 12.19 -19.13 -0.87
C GLN A 133 11.50 -17.85 -1.39
N LEU A 134 10.79 -17.91 -2.52
CA LEU A 134 10.21 -16.75 -3.20
C LEU A 134 8.69 -16.60 -3.00
N GLY A 135 8.06 -17.51 -2.25
CA GLY A 135 6.62 -17.52 -2.03
C GLY A 135 5.86 -18.19 -3.17
N VAL A 136 4.61 -18.60 -2.89
CA VAL A 136 3.75 -19.25 -3.87
C VAL A 136 3.27 -18.21 -4.90
N SER A 137 3.26 -18.57 -6.18
CA SER A 137 2.63 -17.72 -7.20
C SER A 137 1.12 -18.01 -7.26
N TYR A 138 0.34 -17.26 -6.49
CA TYR A 138 -1.13 -17.36 -6.37
C TYR A 138 -1.89 -17.05 -7.66
N ALA A 139 -1.26 -16.37 -8.63
CA ALA A 139 -1.83 -16.16 -9.97
C ALA A 139 -2.22 -17.48 -10.69
N TRP A 140 -1.54 -18.59 -10.36
CA TRP A 140 -1.66 -19.90 -11.01
C TRP A 140 -2.17 -20.99 -10.05
N MET A 141 -2.93 -20.59 -9.03
CA MET A 141 -3.72 -21.53 -8.23
C MET A 141 -4.78 -22.22 -9.10
N GLU A 142 -5.25 -23.37 -8.63
CA GLU A 142 -6.20 -24.28 -9.32
C GLU A 142 -7.24 -23.56 -10.18
N ASP A 143 -7.50 -24.09 -11.36
CA ASP A 143 -8.43 -23.53 -12.34
C ASP A 143 -9.86 -23.39 -11.79
N ASN A 144 -10.20 -24.15 -10.75
CA ASN A 144 -11.50 -24.15 -10.08
C ASN A 144 -11.72 -22.95 -9.14
N LEU A 145 -10.70 -22.15 -8.82
CA LEU A 145 -10.83 -20.99 -7.93
C LEU A 145 -11.12 -19.70 -8.69
N SER A 146 -12.18 -19.00 -8.28
CA SER A 146 -12.52 -17.68 -8.82
C SER A 146 -11.36 -16.69 -8.66
N LEU A 147 -11.25 -15.76 -9.60
CA LEU A 147 -10.19 -14.76 -9.61
C LEU A 147 -10.17 -13.90 -8.32
N SER A 148 -11.35 -13.56 -7.83
CA SER A 148 -11.51 -12.82 -6.57
C SER A 148 -10.99 -13.62 -5.37
N SER A 149 -11.30 -14.93 -5.31
CA SER A 149 -10.79 -15.83 -4.28
C SER A 149 -9.26 -15.89 -4.28
N ARG A 150 -8.63 -16.01 -5.46
CA ARG A 150 -7.16 -16.00 -5.59
C ARG A 150 -6.52 -14.74 -4.99
N GLY A 151 -7.13 -13.58 -5.25
CA GLY A 151 -6.66 -12.31 -4.67
C GLY A 151 -6.77 -12.26 -3.14
N TRP A 152 -7.83 -12.82 -2.55
CA TRP A 152 -7.98 -12.90 -1.10
C TRP A 152 -7.00 -13.88 -0.46
N ILE A 153 -6.79 -15.04 -1.08
CA ILE A 153 -5.81 -16.03 -0.61
C ILE A 153 -4.40 -15.42 -0.62
N LEU A 154 -4.02 -14.74 -1.71
CA LEU A 154 -2.74 -14.03 -1.80
C LEU A 154 -2.60 -12.96 -0.70
N TRP A 155 -3.65 -12.17 -0.44
CA TRP A 155 -3.62 -11.16 0.61
C TRP A 155 -3.42 -11.78 2.01
N VAL A 156 -4.13 -12.87 2.31
CA VAL A 156 -3.99 -13.60 3.58
C VAL A 156 -2.58 -14.16 3.74
N ASP A 157 -2.04 -14.80 2.70
CA ASP A 157 -0.70 -15.36 2.73
C ASP A 157 0.38 -14.28 2.93
N ILE A 158 0.29 -13.17 2.20
CA ILE A 158 1.19 -12.01 2.37
C ILE A 158 1.19 -11.55 3.83
N ILE A 159 0.02 -11.43 4.46
CA ILE A 159 -0.11 -11.01 5.86
C ILE A 159 0.55 -12.03 6.79
N GLN A 160 0.30 -13.32 6.58
CA GLN A 160 0.87 -14.39 7.41
C GLN A 160 2.40 -14.42 7.31
N GLN A 161 2.95 -14.33 6.10
CA GLN A 161 4.40 -14.27 5.89
C GLN A 161 5.00 -12.98 6.45
N ALA A 162 4.35 -11.84 6.26
CA ALA A 162 4.79 -10.56 6.82
C ALA A 162 4.90 -10.64 8.35
N ARG A 163 3.90 -11.22 9.00
CA ARG A 163 3.90 -11.46 10.44
C ARG A 163 5.03 -12.40 10.87
N TYR A 164 5.17 -13.55 10.22
CA TYR A 164 6.23 -14.52 10.55
C TYR A 164 7.62 -13.90 10.45
N LYS A 165 7.85 -13.12 9.38
CA LYS A 165 9.10 -12.40 9.15
C LYS A 165 9.37 -11.34 10.23
N CYS A 166 8.36 -10.63 10.69
CA CYS A 166 8.51 -9.61 11.75
C CYS A 166 8.77 -10.17 13.15
N ARG A 167 9.01 -11.48 13.31
CA ARG A 167 9.63 -12.03 14.53
C ARG A 167 11.06 -11.51 14.72
N ASP A 168 11.74 -11.18 13.62
CA ASP A 168 13.04 -10.48 13.65
C ASP A 168 12.80 -8.96 13.59
N ALA A 169 12.70 -8.33 14.76
CA ALA A 169 12.39 -6.90 14.86
C ALA A 169 13.46 -6.00 14.24
N LYS A 170 14.73 -6.43 14.28
CA LYS A 170 15.88 -5.68 13.76
C LYS A 170 15.86 -5.66 12.23
N LYS A 171 15.66 -6.80 11.59
CA LYS A 171 15.64 -6.88 10.11
C LYS A 171 14.56 -6.01 9.45
N TYR A 172 13.41 -5.84 10.11
CA TYR A 172 12.27 -5.11 9.56
C TYR A 172 12.04 -3.73 10.21
N SER A 173 13.03 -3.26 10.95
CA SER A 173 13.04 -1.94 11.57
C SER A 173 13.04 -0.81 10.53
N ILE A 174 12.85 0.42 11.02
CA ILE A 174 12.92 1.64 10.24
C ILE A 174 14.17 2.39 10.67
N TYR A 175 15.05 2.63 9.72
CA TYR A 175 16.25 3.42 9.91
C TYR A 175 16.01 4.88 9.51
N ARG A 176 16.35 5.83 10.39
CA ARG A 176 16.12 7.25 10.13
C ARG A 176 17.15 8.14 10.81
N LYS A 177 17.72 9.08 10.05
CA LYS A 177 18.52 10.17 10.62
C LYS A 177 17.64 11.14 11.41
N THR A 178 18.05 11.43 12.64
CA THR A 178 17.37 12.42 13.49
C THR A 178 18.02 13.80 13.40
N LYS A 179 17.48 14.74 14.17
CA LYS A 179 17.92 16.13 14.33
C LYS A 179 17.75 16.49 15.80
N HIS A 180 18.19 17.66 16.24
CA HIS A 180 17.81 18.16 17.55
C HIS A 180 16.28 18.30 17.67
N LEU A 181 15.78 18.08 18.88
CA LEU A 181 14.34 18.06 19.17
C LEU A 181 13.69 19.42 18.85
N SER A 182 14.43 20.51 19.05
CA SER A 182 14.06 21.89 18.68
C SER A 182 13.83 22.09 17.19
N ASP A 183 14.49 21.32 16.32
CA ASP A 183 14.44 21.49 14.87
C ASP A 183 13.19 20.84 14.24
N TYR A 184 12.48 20.03 15.01
CA TYR A 184 11.26 19.39 14.55
C TYR A 184 10.05 20.32 14.69
N LYS A 185 9.56 20.79 13.54
CA LYS A 185 8.30 21.55 13.46
C LYS A 185 7.08 20.77 13.97
N SER A 186 7.09 19.44 13.86
CA SER A 186 5.97 18.58 14.27
C SER A 186 6.32 17.81 15.54
N LYS A 187 5.59 18.10 16.62
CA LYS A 187 5.72 17.43 17.93
C LYS A 187 5.17 16.00 17.95
N SER A 188 4.46 15.57 16.90
CA SER A 188 3.78 14.26 16.80
C SER A 188 4.48 13.29 15.86
N CYS A 189 5.65 13.63 15.32
CA CYS A 189 6.35 12.73 14.43
C CYS A 189 7.11 11.63 15.20
N VAL A 190 7.26 10.47 14.56
CA VAL A 190 7.86 9.28 15.19
C VAL A 190 9.28 9.55 15.73
N ALA A 191 10.08 10.35 15.01
CA ALA A 191 11.43 10.71 15.44
C ALA A 191 11.42 11.53 16.73
N VAL A 192 10.46 12.45 16.90
CA VAL A 192 10.31 13.21 18.16
C VAL A 192 9.92 12.29 19.31
N HIS A 193 9.05 11.31 19.07
CA HIS A 193 8.69 10.34 20.11
C HIS A 193 9.87 9.46 20.54
N MET A 194 10.71 9.04 19.58
CA MET A 194 11.95 8.33 19.88
C MET A 194 12.91 9.22 20.67
N LEU A 195 13.16 10.45 20.25
CA LEU A 195 14.07 11.36 20.95
C LEU A 195 13.56 11.80 22.34
N LYS A 196 12.26 11.71 22.62
CA LYS A 196 11.73 11.92 23.97
C LYS A 196 12.09 10.78 24.93
N LYS A 197 12.22 9.55 24.41
CA LYS A 197 12.61 8.36 25.19
C LYS A 197 14.13 8.18 25.23
N TYR A 198 14.79 8.52 24.13
CA TYR A 198 16.23 8.37 23.91
C TYR A 198 16.84 9.71 23.45
N PRO A 199 16.91 10.74 24.33
CA PRO A 199 17.42 12.07 23.97
C PRO A 199 18.86 12.06 23.46
N GLU A 200 19.66 11.10 23.93
CA GLU A 200 21.06 10.89 23.56
C GLU A 200 21.24 10.56 22.07
N LYS A 201 20.20 10.08 21.38
CA LYS A 201 20.24 9.74 19.94
C LYS A 201 19.99 10.94 19.02
N ALA A 202 20.02 12.16 19.55
CA ALA A 202 19.87 13.38 18.76
C ALA A 202 21.03 13.53 17.75
N ASN A 203 20.69 13.91 16.51
CA ASN A 203 21.58 13.98 15.35
C ASN A 203 22.19 12.65 14.88
N ASP A 204 21.86 11.54 15.53
CA ASP A 204 22.28 10.21 15.11
C ASP A 204 21.20 9.53 14.24
N PHE A 205 21.57 8.40 13.65
CA PHE A 205 20.63 7.47 13.07
C PHE A 205 19.96 6.62 14.14
N ILE A 206 18.64 6.67 14.17
CA ILE A 206 17.84 5.78 15.02
C ILE A 206 17.30 4.62 14.21
N GLU A 207 17.31 3.45 14.85
CA GLU A 207 16.65 2.25 14.38
C GLU A 207 15.43 2.01 15.28
N TYR A 208 14.22 2.09 14.71
CA TYR A 208 13.00 1.95 15.49
C TYR A 208 11.98 1.05 14.80
N THR A 209 11.09 0.47 15.58
CA THR A 209 9.96 -0.32 15.08
C THR A 209 8.67 0.06 15.81
N TYR A 210 7.56 -0.53 15.37
CA TYR A 210 6.29 -0.40 16.07
C TYR A 210 6.08 -1.61 16.97
N SER A 211 5.93 -1.42 18.28
CA SER A 211 5.62 -2.47 19.25
C SER A 211 4.12 -2.73 19.31
N ARG A 212 3.76 -4.00 19.56
CA ARG A 212 2.41 -4.46 19.91
C ARG A 212 2.29 -4.38 21.43
N ALA A 213 2.23 -3.17 21.98
CA ALA A 213 2.04 -3.00 23.43
C ALA A 213 0.64 -3.48 23.85
N ASP A 214 0.56 -4.11 25.04
CA ASP A 214 -0.69 -4.59 25.62
C ASP A 214 -1.77 -3.51 25.62
N VAL A 215 -2.97 -3.95 25.29
CA VAL A 215 -4.14 -3.14 24.95
C VAL A 215 -4.62 -2.35 26.18
N ALA A 216 -3.98 -1.22 26.46
CA ALA A 216 -4.46 -0.28 27.49
C ALA A 216 -4.24 1.21 27.15
N ALA A 217 -3.41 1.56 26.16
CA ALA A 217 -3.07 2.97 25.95
C ALA A 217 -3.29 3.47 24.51
N GLN A 218 -4.24 4.39 24.35
CA GLN A 218 -4.67 5.04 23.11
C GLN A 218 -3.64 6.00 22.47
N GLU A 219 -2.40 6.05 22.96
CA GLU A 219 -1.39 7.00 22.47
C GLU A 219 -0.39 6.34 21.53
N ALA A 220 -0.38 6.76 20.26
CA ALA A 220 0.55 6.28 19.23
C ALA A 220 2.05 6.42 19.60
N SER A 221 2.39 7.27 20.58
CA SER A 221 3.73 7.46 21.13
C SER A 221 4.26 6.24 21.89
N LYS A 222 3.39 5.43 22.49
CA LYS A 222 3.77 4.21 23.23
C LYS A 222 4.10 3.03 22.32
N TRP A 223 3.78 3.16 21.04
CA TRP A 223 3.88 2.09 20.07
C TRP A 223 5.19 2.14 19.31
N VAL A 224 6.03 3.15 19.51
CA VAL A 224 7.35 3.25 18.87
C VAL A 224 8.41 2.93 19.90
N MET A 225 9.29 1.98 19.56
CA MET A 225 10.39 1.51 20.39
C MET A 225 11.65 1.35 19.57
N ASP A 226 12.79 1.36 20.24
CA ASP A 226 14.03 0.88 19.66
C ASP A 226 13.85 -0.57 19.18
N ALA A 227 14.43 -0.90 18.03
CA ALA A 227 14.31 -2.25 17.48
C ALA A 227 14.95 -3.31 18.39
N GLN A 228 15.96 -2.94 19.20
CA GLN A 228 16.63 -3.84 20.13
C GLN A 228 15.75 -4.20 21.35
N GLU A 229 14.85 -3.30 21.75
CA GLU A 229 13.99 -3.48 22.92
C GLU A 229 12.62 -4.09 22.57
N CYS A 230 12.30 -4.20 21.28
CA CYS A 230 10.98 -4.62 20.83
C CYS A 230 10.85 -6.15 20.78
N GLN A 231 10.17 -6.72 21.77
CA GLN A 231 9.83 -8.16 21.78
C GLN A 231 8.78 -8.54 20.73
N TRP A 232 7.77 -7.69 20.51
CA TRP A 232 6.64 -7.98 19.62
C TRP A 232 6.38 -6.85 18.64
N VAL A 233 6.65 -7.11 17.36
CA VAL A 233 6.46 -6.11 16.30
C VAL A 233 5.01 -6.06 15.84
N ASN A 234 4.44 -4.85 15.82
CA ASN A 234 3.24 -4.51 15.08
C ASN A 234 3.56 -4.36 13.58
N TYR A 235 3.61 -5.51 12.91
CA TYR A 235 3.95 -5.61 11.49
C TYR A 235 2.98 -4.86 10.58
N GLU A 236 1.72 -4.70 10.98
CA GLU A 236 0.72 -3.98 10.18
C GLU A 236 1.04 -2.50 10.08
N GLN A 237 1.45 -1.90 11.20
CA GLN A 237 1.84 -0.49 11.24
C GLN A 237 3.07 -0.22 10.36
N LEU A 238 3.94 -1.21 10.17
CA LEU A 238 5.12 -1.11 9.30
C LEU A 238 4.76 -0.94 7.82
N PHE A 239 3.61 -1.44 7.35
CA PHE A 239 3.20 -1.33 5.95
C PHE A 239 1.90 -0.55 5.72
N MET A 240 1.22 -0.09 6.77
CA MET A 240 -0.09 0.58 6.67
C MET A 240 -0.09 1.78 5.71
N SER A 241 1.02 2.53 5.64
CA SER A 241 1.19 3.65 4.71
C SER A 241 1.15 3.25 3.22
N GLN A 242 1.48 1.99 2.91
CA GLN A 242 1.50 1.42 1.56
C GLN A 242 0.31 0.48 1.30
N LYS A 243 -0.47 0.12 2.33
CA LYS A 243 -1.62 -0.79 2.22
C LYS A 243 -2.56 -0.44 1.07
N LYS A 244 -2.96 0.84 0.96
CA LYS A 244 -3.87 1.28 -0.11
C LYS A 244 -3.33 0.95 -1.50
N MET A 245 -2.04 1.10 -1.71
CA MET A 245 -1.38 0.80 -2.99
C MET A 245 -1.33 -0.70 -3.26
N PHE A 246 -0.99 -1.53 -2.26
CA PHE A 246 -1.04 -2.99 -2.42
C PHE A 246 -2.44 -3.48 -2.78
N CYS A 247 -3.45 -3.03 -2.04
CA CYS A 247 -4.83 -3.37 -2.32
C CYS A 247 -5.31 -2.86 -3.69
N MET A 248 -4.82 -1.71 -4.14
CA MET A 248 -5.13 -1.20 -5.49
C MET A 248 -4.57 -2.11 -6.58
N LEU A 249 -3.31 -2.55 -6.45
CA LEU A 249 -2.69 -3.49 -7.39
C LEU A 249 -3.42 -4.84 -7.41
N LEU A 250 -3.77 -5.36 -6.24
CA LEU A 250 -4.55 -6.59 -6.11
C LEU A 250 -5.96 -6.44 -6.68
N ASN A 251 -6.61 -5.28 -6.52
CA ASN A 251 -7.91 -5.01 -7.11
C ASN A 251 -7.83 -4.98 -8.65
N MET A 252 -6.77 -4.40 -9.20
CA MET A 252 -6.54 -4.34 -10.65
C MET A 252 -6.29 -5.70 -11.26
N ALA A 253 -5.61 -6.62 -10.57
CA ALA A 253 -5.38 -7.97 -11.08
C ALA A 253 -6.54 -8.92 -10.77
N PHE A 254 -6.99 -8.98 -9.52
CA PHE A 254 -7.78 -10.09 -9.01
C PHE A 254 -9.24 -9.71 -8.69
N TRP A 255 -9.45 -8.74 -7.78
CA TRP A 255 -10.79 -8.52 -7.24
C TRP A 255 -11.73 -7.81 -8.22
N LYS A 256 -11.20 -6.96 -9.11
CA LYS A 256 -11.96 -6.22 -10.14
C LYS A 256 -13.18 -5.48 -9.58
N LEU A 257 -13.10 -5.01 -8.34
CA LEU A 257 -14.20 -4.29 -7.69
C LEU A 257 -14.20 -2.81 -8.11
N PRO A 258 -15.38 -2.16 -8.12
CA PRO A 258 -15.50 -0.73 -8.45
C PRO A 258 -14.63 0.16 -7.53
N GLU A 259 -14.52 -0.22 -6.26
CA GLU A 259 -13.69 0.45 -5.27
C GLU A 259 -12.69 -0.53 -4.64
N VAL A 260 -11.51 -0.01 -4.27
CA VAL A 260 -10.50 -0.79 -3.57
C VAL A 260 -11.05 -1.25 -2.21
N PRO A 261 -11.11 -2.57 -1.91
CA PRO A 261 -11.84 -3.11 -0.76
C PRO A 261 -11.07 -2.99 0.57
N LEU A 262 -10.62 -1.77 0.92
CA LEU A 262 -9.79 -1.52 2.11
C LEU A 262 -10.46 -2.01 3.40
N GLY A 263 -11.76 -1.73 3.58
CA GLY A 263 -12.51 -2.17 4.76
C GLY A 263 -12.59 -3.69 4.87
N MET A 264 -12.70 -4.42 3.75
CA MET A 264 -12.66 -5.88 3.79
C MET A 264 -11.25 -6.40 4.09
N CYS A 265 -10.20 -5.72 3.60
CA CYS A 265 -8.83 -6.04 3.96
C CYS A 265 -8.57 -5.82 5.46
N ASP A 266 -9.09 -4.73 6.05
CA ASP A 266 -9.05 -4.47 7.50
C ASP A 266 -9.74 -5.58 8.28
N MET A 267 -10.91 -6.03 7.83
CA MET A 267 -11.61 -7.15 8.45
C MET A 267 -10.79 -8.44 8.42
N VAL A 268 -10.18 -8.77 7.28
CA VAL A 268 -9.33 -9.97 7.16
C VAL A 268 -8.15 -9.90 8.15
N MET A 269 -7.49 -8.74 8.27
CA MET A 269 -6.42 -8.56 9.24
C MET A 269 -6.91 -8.73 10.68
N ASN A 270 -8.06 -8.14 11.01
CA ASN A 270 -8.69 -8.32 12.32
C ASN A 270 -9.00 -9.80 12.59
N THR A 271 -9.59 -10.52 11.63
CA THR A 271 -9.87 -11.95 11.77
C THR A 271 -8.60 -12.76 11.99
N GLN A 272 -7.50 -12.48 11.27
CA GLN A 272 -6.22 -13.15 11.50
C GLN A 272 -5.70 -12.90 12.92
N ARG A 273 -5.74 -11.64 13.40
CA ARG A 273 -5.37 -11.33 14.80
C ARG A 273 -6.19 -12.11 15.82
N TRP A 274 -7.50 -12.26 15.59
CA TRP A 274 -8.40 -13.01 16.46
C TRP A 274 -8.13 -14.51 16.43
N LYS A 275 -7.85 -15.08 15.25
CA LYS A 275 -7.46 -16.49 15.09
C LYS A 275 -6.27 -16.85 15.99
N GLU A 276 -5.33 -15.92 16.14
CA GLU A 276 -4.15 -16.06 16.99
C GLU A 276 -4.47 -15.97 18.47
N PHE A 277 -5.38 -15.07 18.86
CA PHE A 277 -5.75 -14.86 20.25
C PHE A 277 -6.53 -16.06 20.81
N VAL A 278 -7.33 -16.72 19.97
CA VAL A 278 -8.28 -17.77 20.38
C VAL A 278 -7.85 -19.17 19.91
N GLN A 279 -6.72 -19.34 19.19
CA GLN A 279 -6.34 -20.61 18.53
C GLN A 279 -7.48 -21.28 17.72
N ALA A 280 -8.49 -20.52 17.28
CA ALA A 280 -9.71 -21.05 16.66
C ALA A 280 -9.56 -21.29 15.16
N GLU A 281 -10.26 -22.28 14.61
CA GLU A 281 -10.33 -22.49 13.17
C GLU A 281 -11.47 -21.65 12.56
N LEU A 282 -11.17 -21.01 11.42
CA LEU A 282 -12.17 -20.31 10.62
C LEU A 282 -12.82 -21.32 9.69
N LEU A 283 -13.98 -21.86 10.09
CA LEU A 283 -14.65 -22.90 9.32
C LEU A 283 -15.61 -22.34 8.26
N PHE A 284 -16.32 -21.22 8.52
CA PHE A 284 -17.37 -20.75 7.59
C PHE A 284 -17.54 -19.22 7.51
N TRP A 285 -17.80 -18.74 6.28
CA TRP A 285 -18.28 -17.39 5.98
C TRP A 285 -19.73 -17.44 5.52
N HIS A 286 -20.64 -16.70 6.16
CA HIS A 286 -22.04 -16.64 5.73
C HIS A 286 -22.59 -15.20 5.70
N LYS A 287 -23.32 -14.87 4.64
CA LYS A 287 -23.97 -13.57 4.44
C LYS A 287 -25.45 -13.71 4.77
N THR A 288 -25.88 -13.22 5.94
CA THR A 288 -27.29 -13.21 6.30
C THR A 288 -27.92 -11.87 5.91
N ARG A 289 -29.07 -11.93 5.23
CA ARG A 289 -29.96 -10.79 5.03
C ARG A 289 -31.04 -10.84 6.12
N LYS A 290 -31.08 -9.84 6.99
CA LYS A 290 -32.27 -9.58 7.82
C LYS A 290 -32.67 -8.11 7.64
N GLN A 291 -33.91 -7.88 7.22
CA GLN A 291 -34.53 -6.55 7.06
C GLN A 291 -33.69 -5.55 6.23
N GLY A 292 -33.40 -5.90 4.97
CA GLY A 292 -32.75 -4.98 4.01
C GLY A 292 -31.28 -4.62 4.27
N LYS A 293 -30.70 -4.98 5.42
CA LYS A 293 -29.28 -4.75 5.74
C LYS A 293 -28.53 -6.07 5.67
N ALA A 294 -27.59 -6.17 4.74
CA ALA A 294 -26.68 -7.32 4.69
C ALA A 294 -25.80 -7.29 5.95
N ARG A 295 -25.92 -8.30 6.81
CA ARG A 295 -25.00 -8.55 7.91
C ARG A 295 -24.05 -9.65 7.49
N LYS A 296 -22.75 -9.43 7.65
CA LYS A 296 -21.75 -10.48 7.43
C LYS A 296 -21.57 -11.19 8.76
N VAL A 297 -21.85 -12.48 8.80
CA VAL A 297 -21.66 -13.27 10.00
C VAL A 297 -20.43 -14.13 9.81
N LEU A 298 -19.47 -13.96 10.72
CA LEU A 298 -18.26 -14.77 10.75
C LEU A 298 -18.43 -15.75 11.91
N LEU A 299 -18.38 -17.04 11.62
CA LEU A 299 -18.45 -18.09 12.64
C LEU A 299 -17.03 -18.62 12.88
N LEU A 300 -16.58 -18.54 14.13
CA LEU A 300 -15.32 -19.14 14.58
C LEU A 300 -15.65 -20.27 15.55
N VAL A 301 -14.99 -21.41 15.40
CA VAL A 301 -15.18 -22.57 16.29
C VAL A 301 -13.84 -22.95 16.90
N GLU A 302 -13.81 -23.08 18.22
CA GLU A 302 -12.68 -23.64 18.95
C GLU A 302 -13.21 -24.82 19.79
N LYS A 303 -12.64 -26.03 19.64
CA LYS A 303 -12.85 -27.19 20.53
C LYS A 303 -14.25 -27.30 21.16
N GLY A 304 -15.30 -27.33 20.34
CA GLY A 304 -16.69 -27.50 20.78
C GLY A 304 -17.45 -26.22 21.17
N ILE A 305 -16.80 -25.05 21.24
CA ILE A 305 -17.42 -23.76 21.51
C ILE A 305 -17.59 -22.99 20.19
N LYS A 306 -18.85 -22.64 19.87
CA LYS A 306 -19.23 -21.90 18.65
C LYS A 306 -19.37 -20.41 18.97
N TYR A 307 -18.54 -19.57 18.35
CA TYR A 307 -18.68 -18.11 18.43
C TYR A 307 -19.33 -17.58 17.15
N THR A 308 -20.45 -16.86 17.30
CA THR A 308 -21.20 -16.27 16.18
C THR A 308 -21.11 -14.75 16.24
N PHE A 309 -20.43 -14.13 15.28
CA PHE A 309 -20.27 -12.67 15.26
C PHE A 309 -21.12 -12.02 14.18
N CYS A 310 -21.96 -11.07 14.57
CA CYS A 310 -22.76 -10.29 13.64
C CYS A 310 -22.01 -9.00 13.29
N MET A 311 -21.39 -8.93 12.11
CA MET A 311 -20.84 -7.66 11.66
C MET A 311 -21.95 -6.78 11.11
N ASN A 312 -22.29 -5.74 11.85
CA ASN A 312 -23.09 -4.64 11.34
C ASN A 312 -22.20 -3.72 10.50
N ASN A 313 -22.65 -3.38 9.28
CA ASN A 313 -22.05 -2.34 8.42
C ASN A 313 -22.12 -0.91 9.00
N HIS A 314 -22.23 -0.74 10.32
CA HIS A 314 -22.26 0.57 10.97
C HIS A 314 -20.92 0.87 11.65
N ILE A 315 -19.88 1.02 10.85
CA ILE A 315 -18.87 2.05 11.14
C ILE A 315 -19.16 3.20 10.18
N LYS A 316 -20.32 3.85 10.36
CA LYS A 316 -20.41 5.27 9.99
C LYS A 316 -19.46 5.97 10.95
N ARG A 317 -18.42 6.62 10.40
CA ARG A 317 -17.66 7.65 11.10
C ARG A 317 -18.66 8.61 11.75
N VAL A 318 -18.80 8.57 13.07
CA VAL A 318 -19.38 9.67 13.82
C VAL A 318 -18.22 10.40 14.46
N ARG A 319 -17.94 11.61 13.95
CA ARG A 319 -17.09 12.58 14.62
C ARG A 319 -17.75 12.91 15.98
N GLY A 320 -16.97 12.79 17.05
CA GLY A 320 -17.24 13.50 18.32
C GLY A 320 -18.25 12.84 19.26
N ARG A 321 -17.78 12.67 20.52
CA ARG A 321 -18.50 12.40 21.77
C ARG A 321 -19.07 10.98 21.97
N MET A 322 -18.50 10.29 22.96
CA MET A 322 -19.08 9.13 23.62
C MET A 322 -20.36 9.57 24.36
N ALA A 323 -21.53 9.18 23.86
CA ALA A 323 -22.73 9.13 24.68
C ALA A 323 -22.73 7.78 25.42
N ARG A 324 -22.78 7.81 26.76
CA ARG A 324 -23.03 6.60 27.56
C ARG A 324 -24.41 6.04 27.19
N PRO A 325 -24.56 4.72 27.00
CA PRO A 325 -25.88 4.13 26.84
C PRO A 325 -26.68 4.29 28.16
N PRO A 326 -28.00 4.54 28.09
CA PRO A 326 -28.84 4.57 29.29
C PRO A 326 -28.89 3.16 29.93
N PRO A 327 -28.97 3.06 31.26
CA PRO A 327 -29.01 1.78 31.94
C PRO A 327 -30.29 1.01 31.56
N LYS A 328 -30.12 -0.26 31.18
CA LYS A 328 -31.22 -1.15 30.80
C LYS A 328 -32.18 -1.34 31.98
N LYS A 329 -33.48 -1.08 31.76
CA LYS A 329 -34.55 -1.54 32.66
C LYS A 329 -34.54 -3.07 32.72
N LYS A 330 -34.61 -3.62 33.93
CA LYS A 330 -34.75 -5.04 34.23
C LYS A 330 -35.95 -5.62 33.45
N GLN A 331 -35.71 -6.58 32.55
CA GLN A 331 -36.78 -7.43 32.02
C GLN A 331 -37.07 -8.51 33.04
N LYS A 332 -38.33 -8.54 33.51
CA LYS A 332 -38.88 -9.57 34.37
C LYS A 332 -38.77 -10.94 33.70
N ILE A 333 -38.33 -11.91 34.49
CA ILE A 333 -38.50 -13.34 34.25
C ILE A 333 -40.00 -13.61 34.18
N LEU A 334 -40.45 -14.26 33.11
CA LEU A 334 -41.73 -14.96 33.07
C LEU A 334 -41.40 -16.44 32.91
N GLN A 335 -41.50 -17.16 34.03
CA GLN A 335 -41.65 -18.61 34.06
C GLN A 335 -43.07 -18.93 33.60
N TYR A 336 -43.22 -19.90 32.71
CA TYR A 336 -44.38 -20.79 32.72
C TYR A 336 -43.89 -22.22 32.50
N VAL A 337 -44.54 -23.10 33.24
CA VAL A 337 -44.29 -24.52 33.55
C VAL A 337 -44.05 -25.37 32.31
#